data_AF-A0A9X2CSR0-F1
#
_entry.id   AF-A0A9X2CSR0-F1
#
_cell.length_a   1.000
_cell.length_b   1.000
_cell.length_c   1.000
_cell.angle_alpha   90.00
_cell.angle_beta   90.00
_cell.angle_gamma   90.00
#
_symmetry.space_group_name_H-M   'P 1'
#
loop_
_entity.id
_entity.type
_entity.pdbx_description
1 polymer ?
#
loop_
_entity_poly.entity_id
_entity_poly.type
_entity_poly.pdbx_seq_one_letter_code
_entity_poly.pdbx_strand_id
1 'polypeptide(L)' 'MKNMEATFWLVVYNQETRDFFNDTLMINRELDLDKIVEDYENKNKKYQVIHVGEGEFPPKTYRSLKYVND' A
#
# COMPACT_ATOMS: atom_id res chain seq x y z
N MET A 1 18.81 19.09 -9.43
CA MET A 1 17.54 18.37 -9.60
C MET A 1 16.95 18.19 -8.21
N LYS A 2 15.72 18.65 -7.94
CA LYS A 2 15.08 18.39 -6.64
C LYS A 2 14.74 16.90 -6.59
N ASN A 3 15.11 16.20 -5.53
CA ASN A 3 14.69 14.83 -5.30
C ASN A 3 13.15 14.83 -5.21
N MET A 4 12.49 14.22 -6.20
CA MET A 4 11.03 14.11 -6.29
C MET A 4 10.54 12.83 -5.61
N GLU A 5 11.14 12.52 -4.46
CA GLU A 5 10.69 11.39 -3.65
C GLU A 5 9.45 11.83 -2.87
N ALA A 6 8.46 10.94 -2.82
CA ALA A 6 7.27 11.10 -2.00
C ALA A 6 7.01 9.81 -1.23
N THR A 7 6.41 9.98 -0.05
CA THR A 7 5.95 8.87 0.77
C THR A 7 4.57 8.45 0.31
N PHE A 8 4.44 7.19 -0.08
CA PHE A 8 3.19 6.53 -0.38
C PHE A 8 2.87 5.54 0.73
N TRP A 9 1.62 5.58 1.18
CA TRP A 9 1.06 4.62 2.10
C TRP A 9 0.25 3.57 1.34
N LEU A 10 0.47 2.33 1.71
CA LEU A 10 -0.25 1.17 1.21
C LEU A 10 -1.20 0.70 2.30
N VAL A 11 -2.45 0.41 1.94
CA VAL A 11 -3.31 -0.46 2.74
C VAL A 11 -3.16 -1.86 2.18
N VAL A 12 -2.70 -2.78 3.03
CA VAL A 12 -2.33 -4.14 2.62
C VAL A 12 -3.22 -5.14 3.35
N TYR A 13 -3.75 -6.09 2.60
CA TYR A 13 -4.45 -7.26 3.11
C TYR A 13 -3.49 -8.45 3.12
N ASN A 14 -3.28 -9.04 4.30
CA ASN A 14 -2.52 -10.28 4.46
C ASN A 14 -3.47 -11.47 4.27
N GLN A 15 -3.29 -12.22 3.19
CA GLN A 15 -4.17 -13.35 2.85
C GLN A 15 -3.99 -14.55 3.79
N GLU A 16 -2.84 -14.69 4.47
CA GLU A 16 -2.60 -15.78 5.42
C GLU A 16 -3.31 -15.52 6.76
N THR A 17 -3.15 -14.30 7.30
CA THR A 17 -3.70 -13.96 8.62
C THR A 17 -5.09 -13.35 8.56
N ARG A 18 -5.54 -12.95 7.35
CA ARG A 18 -6.78 -12.22 7.09
C ARG A 18 -6.85 -10.84 7.75
N ASP A 19 -5.70 -10.22 7.98
CA ASP A 19 -5.62 -8.90 8.60
C ASP A 19 -5.30 -7.80 7.60
N PHE A 20 -5.77 -6.59 7.92
CA PHE A 20 -5.42 -5.36 7.22
C PHE A 20 -4.38 -4.56 8.02
N PHE A 21 -3.34 -4.08 7.35
CA PHE A 21 -2.34 -3.20 7.94
C PHE A 21 -1.91 -2.11 6.95
N ASN A 22 -1.20 -1.11 7.46
CA ASN A 22 -0.61 -0.08 6.62
C ASN A 22 0.88 -0.35 6.44
N ASP A 23 1.38 -0.15 5.22
CA ASP A 23 2.81 -0.16 4.88
C ASP A 23 3.19 1.14 4.17
N THR A 24 4.49 1.39 4.01
CA THR A 24 5.03 2.61 3.39
C THR A 24 6.05 2.31 2.32
N LEU A 25 5.99 3.08 1.23
CA LEU A 25 7.03 3.13 0.21
C LEU A 25 7.49 4.57 0.01
N MET A 26 8.81 4.78 0.03
CA MET A 26 9.41 6.00 -0.49
C MET A 26 9.81 5.75 -1.93
N ILE A 27 9.15 6.43 -2.85
CA ILE A 27 9.36 6.25 -4.29
C ILE A 27 9.41 7.61 -4.99
N ASN A 28 10.03 7.64 -6.16
CA ASN A 28 9.98 8.79 -7.05
C ASN A 28 8.55 8.94 -7.59
N ARG A 29 7.97 10.16 -7.51
CA ARG A 29 6.63 10.49 -7.99
C ARG A 29 6.41 10.19 -9.47
N GLU A 30 7.46 10.11 -10.27
CA GLU A 30 7.38 9.80 -11.71
C GLU A 30 7.23 8.29 -12.00
N LEU A 31 7.33 7.44 -10.98
CA LEU A 31 7.18 5.99 -11.15
C LEU A 31 5.70 5.61 -11.27
N ASP A 32 5.46 4.64 -12.15
CA ASP A 32 4.16 4.05 -12.36
C ASP A 32 3.71 3.27 -11.11
N LEU A 33 2.62 3.72 -10.48
CA LEU A 33 2.09 3.13 -9.25
C LEU A 33 1.63 1.69 -9.46
N ASP A 34 1.10 1.35 -10.64
CA ASP A 34 0.61 0.00 -10.92
C ASP A 34 1.77 -0.99 -10.92
N LYS A 35 2.89 -0.60 -11.53
CA LYS A 35 4.12 -1.40 -11.53
C LYS A 35 4.70 -1.56 -10.13
N ILE A 36 4.64 -0.51 -9.31
CA ILE A 36 5.15 -0.57 -7.93
C ILE A 36 4.30 -1.50 -7.07
N VAL A 37 2.98 -1.46 -7.23
CA VAL A 37 2.05 -2.39 -6.58
C VAL A 37 2.36 -3.82 -7.02
N GLU A 38 2.48 -4.05 -8.33
CA GLU A 38 2.81 -5.37 -8.88
C GLU A 38 4.15 -5.88 -8.32
N ASP A 39 5.21 -5.06 -8.31
CA ASP A 39 6.52 -5.41 -7.77
C ASP A 39 6.44 -5.73 -6.26
N TYR A 40 5.66 -4.96 -5.50
CA TYR A 40 5.45 -5.17 -4.07
C TYR A 40 4.75 -6.52 -3.78
N GLU A 41 3.64 -6.81 -4.47
CA GLU A 41 2.90 -8.06 -4.34
C GLU A 41 3.72 -9.27 -4.84
N ASN A 42 4.51 -9.07 -5.90
CA ASN A 42 5.41 -10.11 -6.40
C ASN A 42 6.51 -10.47 -5.40
N LYS A 43 7.04 -9.49 -4.66
CA LYS A 43 8.00 -9.72 -3.58
C LYS A 43 7.35 -10.34 -2.35
N ASN A 44 6.09 -10.00 -2.08
CA ASN A 44 5.32 -10.42 -0.91
C ASN A 44 4.07 -11.20 -1.34
N LYS A 45 4.24 -12.43 -1.83
CA LYS A 45 3.19 -13.22 -2.49
C LYS A 45 1.89 -13.46 -1.68
N LYS A 46 1.92 -13.22 -0.38
CA LYS A 46 0.77 -13.34 0.54
C LYS A 46 0.03 -12.02 0.79
N TYR A 47 0.57 -10.91 0.29
CA TYR A 47 0.03 -9.57 0.48
C TYR A 47 -0.67 -9.12 -0.78
N GLN A 48 -1.80 -8.45 -0.58
CA GLN A 48 -2.55 -7.77 -1.62
C GLN A 48 -2.70 -6.31 -1.25
N VAL A 49 -2.31 -5.41 -2.13
CA VAL A 49 -2.49 -3.97 -1.96
C VAL A 49 -3.93 -3.62 -2.31
N ILE A 50 -4.62 -3.01 -1.34
CA ILE A 50 -6.04 -2.64 -1.45
C ILE A 50 -6.17 -1.16 -1.84
N HIS A 51 -5.23 -0.34 -1.39
CA HIS A 51 -5.24 1.09 -1.64
C HIS A 51 -3.83 1.66 -1.56
N VAL A 52 -3.56 2.66 -2.40
CA VAL A 52 -2.31 3.44 -2.39
C VAL A 52 -2.67 4.92 -2.30
N GLY A 53 -2.02 5.63 -1.39
CA GLY A 53 -2.23 7.07 -1.22
C GLY A 53 -0.93 7.79 -0.89
N GLU A 54 -0.69 8.93 -1.52
CA GLU A 54 0.44 9.81 -1.19
C GLU A 54 0.11 10.63 0.07
N GLY A 55 1.04 10.72 1.01
CA GLY A 55 0.86 11.58 2.17
C GLY A 55 1.89 11.39 3.28
N GLU A 56 1.91 12.36 4.20
CA GLU A 56 2.81 12.34 5.37
C GLU A 56 2.35 11.38 6.46
N PHE A 57 1.06 11.08 6.51
CA PHE A 57 0.44 10.27 7.56
C PHE A 57 -0.24 9.02 7.00
N PRO A 58 -0.25 7.91 7.77
CA PRO A 58 -0.96 6.71 7.35
C PRO A 58 -2.44 7.01 7.12
N PRO A 59 -3.04 6.44 6.05
CA PRO A 59 -4.48 6.44 5.94
C PRO A 59 -5.05 5.74 7.18
N LYS A 60 -6.22 6.18 7.62
CA LYS A 60 -6.96 5.42 8.64
C LYS A 60 -7.17 4.03 8.06
N THR A 61 -6.59 3.00 8.70
CA THR A 61 -6.84 1.60 8.32
C THR A 61 -8.35 1.43 8.29
N TYR A 62 -8.86 1.00 7.14
CA TYR A 62 -10.29 0.86 6.93
C TYR A 62 -10.85 -0.28 7.79
N ARG A 63 -11.04 -0.06 9.09
CA ARG A 63 -11.80 -0.96 9.97
C ARG A 63 -13.27 -1.06 9.57
N SER A 64 -13.70 -0.26 8.59
CA SER A 64 -15.07 -0.13 8.09
C SER A 64 -15.27 -0.61 6.64
N LEU A 65 -14.27 -1.20 5.98
CA LEU A 65 -14.49 -1.80 4.66
C LEU A 65 -15.24 -3.14 4.79
N LYS A 66 -16.26 -3.31 3.94
CA LYS A 66 -17.25 -4.40 4.01
C LYS A 66 -16.63 -5.82 3.98
N TYR A 67 -15.44 -5.98 3.42
CA TYR A 67 -14.75 -7.26 3.26
C TYR A 67 -13.88 -7.68 4.46
N VAL A 68 -13.83 -6.86 5.54
CA VAL A 68 -13.09 -7.17 6.77
C VAL A 68 -13.94 -7.97 7.77
N ASN A 69 -15.27 -8.02 7.58
CA ASN A 69 -16.23 -8.55 8.54
C ASN A 69 -17.09 -9.72 8.01
N ASP A 70 -16.65 -10.45 6.97
CA ASP A 70 -17.29 -11.71 6.55
C ASP A 70 -16.46 -12.93 6.98
#